data_AF-A0A374UQQ6-F1
#
_entry.id   AF-A0A374UQQ6-F1
#
_cell.length_a   1.000
_cell.length_b   1.000
_cell.length_c   1.000
_cell.angle_alpha   90.00
_cell.angle_beta   90.00
_cell.angle_gamma   90.00
#
_symmetry.space_group_name_H-M   'P 1'
#
loop_
_entity.id
_entity.type
_entity.pdbx_description
1 polymer ?
#
loop_
_entity_poly.entity_id
_entity_poly.type
_entity_poly.pdbx_seq_one_letter_code
_entity_poly.pdbx_strand_id
1 'polypeptide(L)'
;MSKERIKSKKSREDILEIIVAIFLGVTALATAWASWIGSLHGGNQATNYTQSNNMAADGNSRWNEASQSLMQDMMTWNEINQANLNYVYAEQKNDKDEMEKYQYQLEQLMNDNCSDEFLDAINWALDQKENVSPFTKDGYVDSYFADANSVLEESNTLLEQGKKDNANGDAYGLVTVIYSVVLFMLGIVGTFKRLPNRTIVLCVAIAGFLFATIYMITIPLPTGFNLLSYFGMA
;
A
#
# COMPACT_ATOMS: atom_id res chain seq x y z
N MET A 1 10.26 35.93 69.71
CA MET A 1 9.93 34.51 69.89
C MET A 1 9.37 33.98 68.58
N SER A 2 9.95 32.90 68.07
CA SER A 2 9.77 32.34 66.72
C SER A 2 8.30 32.07 66.37
N LYS A 3 7.83 32.55 65.20
CA LYS A 3 6.61 32.04 64.56
C LYS A 3 6.97 30.68 63.94
N GLU A 4 6.71 29.60 64.66
CA GLU A 4 6.69 28.28 64.07
C GLU A 4 5.62 28.23 62.97
N ARG A 5 6.06 28.16 61.71
CA ARG A 5 5.18 27.77 60.61
C ARG A 5 4.88 26.28 60.78
N ILE A 6 3.75 25.96 61.39
CA ILE A 6 3.20 24.61 61.37
C ILE A 6 2.95 24.28 59.89
N LYS A 7 3.79 23.42 59.30
CA LYS A 7 3.50 22.78 58.03
C LYS A 7 2.26 21.92 58.24
N SER A 8 1.09 22.44 57.88
CA SER A 8 -0.14 21.67 57.79
C SER A 8 0.14 20.43 56.92
N LYS A 9 0.04 19.23 57.51
CA LYS A 9 0.05 17.98 56.74
C LYS A 9 -1.16 18.05 55.82
N LYS A 10 -0.92 18.10 54.49
CA LYS A 10 -1.99 18.03 53.49
C LYS A 10 -2.92 16.85 53.81
N SER A 11 -4.22 17.12 53.78
CA SER A 11 -5.23 16.08 53.94
C SER A 11 -5.05 15.01 52.85
N ARG A 12 -5.45 13.76 53.13
CA ARG A 12 -5.53 12.72 52.09
C ARG A 12 -6.42 13.16 50.93
N GLU A 13 -7.41 14.00 51.19
CA GLU A 13 -8.28 14.60 50.18
C GLU A 13 -7.53 15.59 49.30
N ASP A 14 -6.75 16.51 49.88
CA ASP A 14 -5.93 17.47 49.11
C ASP A 14 -4.94 16.77 48.18
N ILE A 15 -4.32 15.67 48.65
CA ILE A 15 -3.40 14.88 47.84
C ILE A 15 -4.14 14.22 46.67
N LEU A 16 -5.33 13.65 46.93
CA LEU A 16 -6.15 12.99 45.93
C LEU A 16 -6.60 14.00 44.85
N GLU A 17 -6.98 15.21 45.23
CA GLU A 17 -7.38 16.27 44.29
C GLU A 17 -6.24 16.72 43.40
N ILE A 18 -5.03 16.86 43.95
CA ILE A 18 -3.83 17.17 43.16
C ILE A 18 -3.55 16.05 42.16
N ILE A 19 -3.64 14.79 42.57
CA ILE A 19 -3.43 13.64 41.68
C ILE A 19 -4.47 13.66 40.55
N VAL A 20 -5.75 13.83 40.87
CA VAL A 20 -6.83 13.89 39.85
C VAL A 20 -6.58 15.03 38.86
N ALA A 21 -6.22 16.22 39.34
CA ALA A 21 -5.94 17.37 38.47
C ALA A 21 -4.76 17.11 37.52
N ILE A 22 -3.68 16.50 38.02
CA ILE A 22 -2.52 16.10 37.20
C ILE A 22 -2.94 15.08 36.15
N PHE A 23 -3.65 14.02 36.55
CA PHE A 23 -4.09 12.98 35.62
C PHE A 23 -5.08 13.51 34.59
N LEU A 24 -5.96 14.45 34.93
CA LEU A 24 -6.82 15.12 33.96
C LEU A 24 -6.00 15.84 32.89
N GLY A 25 -5.00 16.63 33.30
CA GLY A 25 -4.14 17.35 32.36
C GLY A 25 -3.32 16.42 31.47
N VAL A 26 -2.65 15.42 32.06
CA VAL A 26 -1.82 14.47 31.31
C VAL A 26 -2.67 13.60 30.38
N THR A 27 -3.83 13.13 30.83
CA THR A 27 -4.73 12.33 29.98
C THR A 27 -5.24 13.17 28.82
N ALA A 28 -5.59 14.45 29.03
CA ALA A 28 -6.03 15.32 27.94
C ALA A 28 -4.95 15.51 26.86
N LEU A 29 -3.69 15.71 27.27
CA LEU A 29 -2.56 15.80 26.34
C LEU A 29 -2.33 14.47 25.60
N ALA A 30 -2.43 13.34 26.29
CA ALA A 30 -2.31 12.02 25.68
C ALA A 30 -3.44 11.72 24.69
N THR A 31 -4.68 12.13 24.98
CA THR A 31 -5.82 12.06 24.05
C THR A 31 -5.55 12.86 22.79
N ALA A 32 -5.12 14.12 22.94
CA ALA A 32 -4.83 14.99 21.81
C ALA A 32 -3.70 14.43 20.94
N TRP A 33 -2.66 13.90 21.58
CA TRP A 33 -1.56 13.23 20.89
C TRP A 33 -2.04 12.00 20.11
N ALA A 34 -2.76 11.08 20.75
CA ALA A 34 -3.27 9.88 20.10
C ALA A 34 -4.18 10.21 18.91
N SER A 35 -5.08 11.19 19.08
CA SER A 35 -5.96 11.66 18.01
C SER A 35 -5.19 12.25 16.83
N TRP A 36 -4.12 13.01 17.09
CA TRP A 36 -3.30 13.61 16.04
C TRP A 36 -2.46 12.57 15.29
N ILE A 37 -1.82 11.63 16.00
CA ILE A 37 -1.07 10.56 15.34
C ILE A 37 -2.00 9.64 14.53
N GLY A 38 -3.20 9.35 15.05
CA GLY A 38 -4.21 8.60 14.30
C GLY A 38 -4.63 9.28 13.00
N SER A 39 -4.76 10.61 12.97
CA SER A 39 -5.11 11.33 11.74
C SER A 39 -3.95 11.37 10.73
N LEU A 40 -2.69 11.39 11.18
CA LEU A 40 -1.53 11.26 10.30
C LEU A 40 -1.49 9.90 9.60
N HIS A 41 -1.75 8.82 10.34
CA HIS A 41 -1.94 7.49 9.74
C HIS A 41 -3.08 7.48 8.71
N GLY A 42 -4.22 8.12 9.03
CA GLY A 42 -5.33 8.28 8.07
C GLY A 42 -4.96 9.07 6.81
N GLY A 43 -4.10 10.09 6.93
CA GLY A 43 -3.57 10.84 5.79
C GLY A 43 -2.67 9.98 4.88
N ASN A 44 -1.76 9.20 5.47
CA ASN A 44 -0.92 8.26 4.74
C ASN A 44 -1.75 7.17 4.05
N GLN A 45 -2.74 6.61 4.76
CA GLN A 45 -3.69 5.65 4.23
C GLN A 45 -4.44 6.19 3.00
N ALA A 46 -5.01 7.40 3.09
CA ALA A 46 -5.72 8.01 1.97
C ALA A 46 -4.80 8.24 0.76
N THR A 47 -3.56 8.68 1.01
CA THR A 47 -2.55 8.88 -0.05
C THR A 47 -2.20 7.56 -0.72
N ASN A 48 -1.87 6.53 0.06
CA ASN A 48 -1.48 5.21 -0.44
C ASN A 48 -2.62 4.54 -1.21
N TYR A 49 -3.86 4.62 -0.73
CA TYR A 49 -5.02 4.10 -1.46
C TYR A 49 -5.28 4.84 -2.78
N THR A 50 -5.10 6.16 -2.80
CA THR A 50 -5.28 6.94 -4.02
C THR A 50 -4.21 6.59 -5.06
N GLN A 51 -2.94 6.54 -4.65
CA GLN A 51 -1.84 6.15 -5.54
C GLN A 51 -1.98 4.71 -6.03
N SER A 52 -2.32 3.78 -5.13
CA SER A 52 -2.59 2.38 -5.47
C SER A 52 -3.69 2.26 -6.54
N ASN A 53 -4.83 2.93 -6.36
CA ASN A 53 -5.92 2.90 -7.33
C ASN A 53 -5.52 3.48 -8.70
N ASN A 54 -4.76 4.57 -8.71
CA ASN A 54 -4.26 5.17 -9.96
C ASN A 54 -3.30 4.23 -10.68
N MET A 55 -2.35 3.62 -9.96
CA MET A 55 -1.42 2.63 -10.53
C MET A 55 -2.14 1.36 -10.97
N ALA A 56 -3.15 0.89 -10.25
CA ALA A 56 -3.95 -0.26 -10.67
C ALA A 56 -4.67 0.04 -11.99
N ALA A 57 -5.24 1.24 -12.14
CA ALA A 57 -5.87 1.64 -13.39
C ALA A 57 -4.87 1.71 -14.56
N ASP A 58 -3.70 2.31 -14.33
CA ASP A 58 -2.61 2.38 -15.32
C ASP A 58 -2.10 0.98 -15.70
N GLY A 59 -1.77 0.15 -14.72
CA GLY A 59 -1.32 -1.23 -14.92
C GLY A 59 -2.33 -2.08 -15.68
N ASN A 60 -3.63 -1.95 -15.39
CA ASN A 60 -4.68 -2.64 -16.16
C ASN A 60 -4.79 -2.09 -17.60
N SER A 61 -4.60 -0.79 -17.82
CA SER A 61 -4.57 -0.21 -19.16
C SER A 61 -3.41 -0.79 -19.98
N ARG A 62 -2.20 -0.80 -19.41
CA ARG A 62 -0.99 -1.39 -20.02
C ARG A 62 -1.16 -2.88 -20.28
N TRP A 63 -1.80 -3.61 -19.37
CA TRP A 63 -2.09 -5.03 -19.57
C TRP A 63 -3.00 -5.25 -20.78
N ASN A 64 -4.04 -4.43 -20.93
CA ASN A 64 -4.94 -4.51 -22.09
C ASN A 64 -4.24 -4.13 -23.40
N GLU A 65 -3.35 -3.15 -23.37
CA GLU A 65 -2.50 -2.80 -24.52
C GLU A 65 -1.58 -3.96 -24.90
N ALA A 66 -0.86 -4.52 -23.93
CA ALA A 66 0.00 -5.70 -24.12
C ALA A 66 -0.78 -6.90 -24.68
N SER A 67 -1.99 -7.15 -24.19
CA SER A 67 -2.86 -8.22 -24.71
C SER A 67 -3.28 -7.98 -26.16
N GLN A 68 -3.49 -6.72 -26.56
CA GLN A 68 -3.81 -6.38 -27.95
C GLN A 68 -2.58 -6.54 -28.85
N SER A 69 -1.40 -6.10 -28.41
CA SER A 69 -0.14 -6.30 -29.13
C SER A 69 0.16 -7.79 -29.33
N LEU A 70 0.03 -8.61 -28.28
CA LEU A 70 0.20 -10.05 -28.38
C LEU A 70 -0.77 -10.68 -29.39
N MET A 71 -2.04 -10.25 -29.37
CA MET A 71 -3.04 -10.73 -30.33
C MET A 71 -2.70 -10.31 -31.76
N GLN A 72 -2.22 -9.08 -31.97
CA GLN A 72 -1.76 -8.60 -33.26
C GLN A 72 -0.60 -9.46 -33.79
N ASP A 73 0.41 -9.72 -32.97
CA ASP A 73 1.55 -10.55 -33.37
C ASP A 73 1.12 -12.00 -33.66
N MET A 74 0.17 -12.55 -32.90
CA MET A 74 -0.41 -13.87 -33.21
C MET A 74 -1.13 -13.89 -34.56
N MET A 75 -1.82 -12.81 -34.94
CA MET A 75 -2.44 -12.68 -36.26
C MET A 75 -1.37 -12.59 -37.36
N THR A 76 -0.36 -11.73 -37.18
CA THR A 76 0.78 -11.60 -38.10
C THR A 76 1.51 -12.94 -38.28
N TRP A 77 1.71 -13.69 -37.20
CA TRP A 77 2.30 -15.03 -37.26
C TRP A 77 1.48 -16.02 -38.12
N ASN A 78 0.15 -15.98 -38.01
CA ASN A 78 -0.71 -16.82 -38.83
C ASN A 78 -0.61 -16.45 -40.31
N GLU A 79 -0.51 -15.16 -40.64
CA GLU A 79 -0.30 -14.68 -42.00
C GLU A 79 1.06 -15.10 -42.56
N ILE A 80 2.13 -14.97 -41.77
CA ILE A 80 3.48 -15.44 -42.12
C ILE A 80 3.46 -16.95 -42.40
N ASN A 81 2.86 -17.75 -41.53
CA ASN A 81 2.76 -19.20 -41.75
C ASN A 81 1.98 -19.54 -43.01
N GLN A 82 0.88 -18.83 -43.29
CA GLN A 82 0.11 -19.04 -44.50
C GLN A 82 0.91 -18.71 -45.75
N ALA A 83 1.61 -17.57 -45.77
CA ALA A 83 2.47 -17.18 -46.88
C ALA A 83 3.62 -18.18 -47.09
N ASN A 84 4.23 -18.67 -46.01
CA ASN A 84 5.29 -19.68 -46.05
C ASN A 84 4.77 -21.03 -46.60
N LEU A 85 3.62 -21.51 -46.13
CA LEU A 85 2.99 -22.72 -46.68
C LEU A 85 2.71 -22.59 -48.18
N ASN A 86 2.21 -21.44 -48.62
CA ASN A 86 1.97 -21.18 -50.04
C ASN A 86 3.26 -21.14 -50.87
N TYR A 87 4.33 -20.56 -50.33
CA TYR A 87 5.67 -20.60 -50.94
C TYR A 87 6.14 -22.04 -51.14
N VAL A 88 6.04 -22.89 -50.11
CA VAL A 88 6.41 -24.32 -50.19
C VAL A 88 5.58 -25.06 -51.24
N TYR A 89 4.28 -24.78 -51.35
CA TYR A 89 3.45 -25.38 -52.40
C TYR A 89 3.83 -24.92 -53.81
N ALA A 90 4.20 -23.65 -53.99
CA ALA A 90 4.68 -23.12 -55.26
C ALA A 90 6.03 -23.76 -55.65
N GLU A 91 6.93 -23.93 -54.68
CA GLU A 91 8.21 -24.62 -54.85
C GLU A 91 8.01 -26.08 -55.32
N GLN A 92 7.08 -26.82 -54.70
CA GLN A 92 6.75 -28.20 -55.11
C GLN A 92 6.22 -28.30 -56.55
N LYS A 93 5.51 -27.26 -57.02
CA LYS A 93 5.03 -27.17 -58.40
C LYS A 93 6.08 -26.60 -59.36
N ASN A 94 7.20 -26.13 -58.84
CA ASN A 94 8.25 -25.43 -59.57
C ASN A 94 7.71 -24.18 -60.30
N ASP A 95 6.76 -23.49 -59.69
CA ASP A 95 6.13 -22.26 -60.18
C ASP A 95 6.86 -21.03 -59.61
N LYS A 96 7.79 -20.49 -60.42
CA LYS A 96 8.71 -19.43 -59.97
C LYS A 96 8.02 -18.09 -59.73
N ASP A 97 6.96 -17.79 -60.48
CA ASP A 97 6.25 -16.52 -60.35
C ASP A 97 5.45 -16.50 -59.02
N GLU A 98 4.80 -17.62 -58.67
CA GLU A 98 4.15 -17.76 -57.35
C GLU A 98 5.16 -17.74 -56.19
N MET A 99 6.33 -18.37 -56.35
CA MET A 99 7.39 -18.32 -55.33
C MET A 99 7.85 -16.88 -55.06
N GLU A 100 8.14 -16.09 -56.10
CA GLU A 100 8.58 -14.69 -55.94
C GLU A 100 7.50 -13.84 -55.25
N LYS A 101 6.23 -14.05 -55.62
CA LYS A 101 5.10 -13.37 -54.98
C LYS A 101 5.02 -13.66 -53.48
N TYR A 102 5.11 -14.92 -53.06
CA TYR A 102 5.01 -15.27 -51.63
C TYR A 102 6.26 -14.88 -50.86
N GLN A 103 7.44 -14.90 -51.49
CA GLN A 103 8.66 -14.37 -50.90
C GLN A 103 8.54 -12.86 -50.61
N TYR A 104 8.07 -12.08 -51.59
CA TYR A 104 7.81 -10.66 -51.38
C TYR A 104 6.79 -10.42 -50.25
N GLN A 105 5.72 -11.22 -50.19
CA GLN A 105 4.72 -11.13 -49.12
C GLN A 105 5.33 -11.40 -47.74
N LEU A 106 6.18 -12.42 -47.61
CA LEU A 106 6.90 -12.72 -46.37
C LEU A 106 7.81 -11.57 -45.95
N GLU A 107 8.59 -11.02 -46.88
CA GLU A 107 9.48 -9.88 -46.60
C GLU A 107 8.69 -8.65 -46.13
N GLN A 108 7.53 -8.36 -46.71
CA GLN A 108 6.67 -7.25 -46.26
C GLN A 108 6.07 -7.51 -44.88
N LEU A 109 5.55 -8.71 -44.62
CA LEU A 109 5.02 -9.06 -43.30
C LEU A 109 6.09 -8.96 -42.20
N MET A 110 7.30 -9.44 -42.48
CA MET A 110 8.40 -9.42 -41.53
C MET A 110 8.95 -8.00 -41.29
N ASN A 111 9.11 -7.18 -42.34
CA ASN A 111 9.69 -5.84 -42.19
C ASN A 111 8.69 -4.80 -41.69
N ASP A 112 7.42 -4.89 -42.09
CA ASP A 112 6.46 -3.81 -41.84
C ASP A 112 5.56 -4.06 -40.63
N ASN A 113 5.41 -5.32 -40.21
CA ASN A 113 4.41 -5.72 -39.21
C ASN A 113 4.99 -6.46 -37.99
N CYS A 114 6.31 -6.69 -37.95
CA CYS A 114 6.96 -7.33 -36.82
C CYS A 114 7.89 -6.35 -36.10
N SER A 115 7.84 -6.32 -34.77
CA SER A 115 8.90 -5.67 -33.99
C SER A 115 10.20 -6.49 -34.03
N ASP A 116 11.30 -5.87 -33.65
CA ASP A 116 12.60 -6.56 -33.55
C ASP A 116 12.52 -7.76 -32.59
N GLU A 117 11.84 -7.60 -31.45
CA GLU A 117 11.65 -8.68 -30.48
C GLU A 117 10.82 -9.84 -31.04
N PHE A 118 9.82 -9.53 -31.88
CA PHE A 118 9.01 -10.55 -32.52
C PHE A 118 9.77 -11.27 -33.63
N LEU A 119 10.58 -10.55 -34.42
CA LEU A 119 11.49 -11.15 -35.38
C LEU A 119 12.49 -12.09 -34.70
N ASP A 120 13.04 -11.70 -33.55
CA ASP A 120 13.92 -12.56 -32.76
C ASP A 120 13.22 -13.82 -32.22
N ALA A 121 11.93 -13.74 -31.90
CA ALA A 121 11.13 -14.89 -31.53
C ALA A 121 10.84 -15.80 -32.74
N ILE A 122 10.54 -15.21 -33.90
CA ILE A 122 10.33 -15.93 -35.16
C ILE A 122 11.61 -16.66 -35.58
N ASN A 123 12.77 -15.98 -35.59
CA ASN A 123 14.06 -16.58 -35.94
C ASN A 123 14.39 -17.74 -35.00
N TRP A 124 14.16 -17.58 -33.70
CA TRP A 124 14.32 -18.67 -32.73
C TRP A 124 13.43 -19.88 -33.06
N ALA A 125 12.18 -19.65 -33.50
CA ALA A 125 11.26 -20.71 -33.87
C ALA A 125 11.70 -21.44 -35.15
N LEU A 126 12.22 -20.70 -36.14
CA LEU A 126 12.76 -21.24 -37.40
C LEU A 126 14.03 -22.08 -37.19
N ASP A 127 14.84 -21.75 -36.18
CA ASP A 127 16.04 -22.52 -35.82
C ASP A 127 15.73 -23.87 -35.15
N GLN A 128 14.47 -24.10 -34.74
CA GLN A 128 14.08 -25.37 -34.13
C GLN A 128 13.87 -26.46 -35.18
N LYS A 129 14.23 -27.70 -34.81
CA LYS A 129 14.04 -28.88 -35.67
C LYS A 129 12.58 -29.30 -35.80
N GLU A 130 11.76 -28.93 -34.83
CA GLU A 130 10.33 -29.17 -34.82
C GLU A 130 9.61 -27.86 -35.17
N ASN A 131 8.44 -27.96 -35.77
CA ASN A 131 7.64 -26.79 -36.08
C ASN A 131 7.05 -26.22 -34.77
N VAL A 132 7.70 -25.21 -34.21
CA VAL A 132 7.28 -24.52 -32.98
C VAL A 132 6.80 -23.10 -33.29
N SER A 133 6.00 -22.53 -32.39
CA SER A 133 5.55 -21.15 -32.50
C SER A 133 6.48 -20.20 -31.73
N PRO A 134 6.74 -18.97 -32.22
CA PRO A 134 7.51 -17.95 -31.49
C PRO A 134 6.94 -17.68 -30.08
N PHE A 135 5.62 -17.81 -29.90
CA PHE A 135 4.94 -17.64 -28.60
C PHE A 135 5.21 -18.77 -27.60
N THR A 136 5.92 -19.82 -28.00
CA THR A 136 6.39 -20.88 -27.08
C THR A 136 7.81 -20.65 -26.58
N LYS A 137 8.49 -19.60 -27.07
CA LYS A 137 9.79 -19.17 -26.55
C LYS A 137 9.61 -18.76 -25.08
N ASP A 138 10.43 -19.34 -24.22
CA ASP A 138 10.35 -19.13 -22.78
C ASP A 138 10.46 -17.63 -22.43
N GLY A 139 9.56 -17.15 -21.58
CA GLY A 139 9.48 -15.75 -21.17
C GLY A 139 9.06 -14.73 -22.25
N TYR A 140 8.88 -15.14 -23.52
CA TYR A 140 8.53 -14.19 -24.58
C TYR A 140 7.12 -13.62 -24.40
N VAL A 141 6.11 -14.48 -24.15
CA VAL A 141 4.75 -14.01 -23.85
C VAL A 141 4.71 -13.19 -22.57
N ASP A 142 5.46 -13.60 -21.53
CA ASP A 142 5.51 -12.86 -20.27
C ASP A 142 6.12 -11.46 -20.44
N SER A 143 7.05 -11.29 -21.39
CA SER A 143 7.69 -10.01 -21.67
C SER A 143 6.71 -8.92 -22.11
N TYR A 144 5.62 -9.28 -22.80
CA TYR A 144 4.55 -8.32 -23.15
C TYR A 144 3.94 -7.69 -21.90
N PHE A 145 3.80 -8.46 -20.82
CA PHE A 145 3.11 -8.05 -19.62
C PHE A 145 4.04 -7.56 -18.52
N ALA A 146 5.37 -7.57 -18.74
CA ALA A 146 6.35 -7.24 -17.72
C ALA A 146 6.15 -5.82 -17.13
N ASP A 147 5.93 -4.83 -18.00
CA ASP A 147 5.68 -3.45 -17.59
C ASP A 147 4.35 -3.31 -16.81
N ALA A 148 3.27 -3.90 -17.34
CA ALA A 148 1.97 -3.90 -16.67
C ALA A 148 2.03 -4.57 -15.28
N ASN A 149 2.70 -5.73 -15.20
CA ASN A 149 2.86 -6.48 -13.96
C ASN A 149 3.70 -5.70 -12.93
N SER A 150 4.77 -5.02 -13.37
CA SER A 150 5.58 -4.16 -12.50
C SER A 150 4.74 -3.05 -11.86
N VAL A 151 3.90 -2.37 -12.65
CA VAL A 151 3.03 -1.29 -12.15
C VAL A 151 1.94 -1.85 -11.20
N LEU A 152 1.37 -3.01 -11.53
CA LEU A 152 0.39 -3.68 -10.67
C LEU A 152 0.99 -4.16 -9.35
N GLU A 153 2.25 -4.60 -9.34
CA GLU A 153 2.96 -4.98 -8.12
C GLU A 153 3.23 -3.77 -7.21
N GLU A 154 3.62 -2.63 -7.79
CA GLU A 154 3.77 -1.37 -7.04
C GLU A 154 2.43 -0.91 -6.45
N SER A 155 1.35 -0.99 -7.24
CA SER A 155 -0.01 -0.72 -6.76
C SER A 155 -0.40 -1.58 -5.55
N ASN A 156 -0.10 -2.88 -5.59
CA ASN A 156 -0.38 -3.80 -4.49
C ASN A 156 0.47 -3.49 -3.25
N THR A 157 1.72 -3.11 -3.44
CA THR A 157 2.61 -2.70 -2.34
C THR A 157 2.05 -1.48 -1.61
N LEU A 158 1.58 -0.46 -2.34
CA LEU A 158 0.94 0.71 -1.78
C LEU A 158 -0.38 0.37 -1.09
N LEU A 159 -1.17 -0.55 -1.65
CA LEU A 159 -2.41 -1.01 -1.02
C LEU A 159 -2.14 -1.64 0.35
N GLU A 160 -1.15 -2.53 0.43
CA GLU A 160 -0.75 -3.17 1.69
C GLU A 160 -0.20 -2.17 2.71
N GLN A 161 0.56 -1.17 2.26
CA GLN A 161 0.99 -0.08 3.13
C GLN A 161 -0.20 0.73 3.65
N GLY A 162 -1.15 1.09 2.78
CA GLY A 162 -2.36 1.80 3.17
C GLY A 162 -3.22 1.02 4.17
N LYS A 163 -3.29 -0.32 4.06
CA LYS A 163 -3.97 -1.18 5.04
C LYS A 163 -3.30 -1.15 6.41
N LYS A 164 -1.97 -1.18 6.44
CA LYS A 164 -1.19 -1.05 7.70
C LYS A 164 -1.43 0.32 8.35
N ASP A 165 -1.39 1.38 7.56
CA ASP A 165 -1.66 2.74 8.05
C ASP A 165 -3.10 2.86 8.58
N ASN A 166 -4.08 2.26 7.90
CA ASN A 166 -5.46 2.20 8.39
C ASN A 166 -5.54 1.54 9.76
N ALA A 167 -4.96 0.33 9.89
CA ALA A 167 -5.01 -0.44 11.13
C ALA A 167 -4.34 0.29 12.29
N ASN A 168 -3.22 0.96 12.04
CA ASN A 168 -2.54 1.79 13.05
C ASN A 168 -3.37 3.01 13.42
N GLY A 169 -3.96 3.71 12.44
CA GLY A 169 -4.86 4.84 12.66
C GLY A 169 -6.07 4.48 13.52
N ASP A 170 -6.72 3.35 13.21
CA ASP A 170 -7.85 2.80 13.98
C ASP A 170 -7.42 2.45 15.41
N ALA A 171 -6.22 1.88 15.60
CA ALA A 171 -5.70 1.58 16.92
C ALA A 171 -5.46 2.84 17.76
N TYR A 172 -4.96 3.93 17.17
CA TYR A 172 -4.89 5.24 17.83
C TYR A 172 -6.27 5.84 18.10
N GLY A 173 -7.25 5.60 17.23
CA GLY A 173 -8.66 5.91 17.47
C GLY A 173 -9.19 5.22 18.73
N LEU A 174 -8.91 3.92 18.90
CA LEU A 174 -9.27 3.16 20.11
C LEU A 174 -8.60 3.74 21.36
N VAL A 175 -7.31 4.07 21.30
CA VAL A 175 -6.58 4.74 22.42
C VAL A 175 -7.28 6.04 22.82
N THR A 176 -7.68 6.86 21.84
CA THR A 176 -8.38 8.14 22.07
C THR A 176 -9.72 7.94 22.77
N VAL A 177 -10.48 6.90 22.39
CA VAL A 177 -11.73 6.53 23.06
C VAL A 177 -11.49 6.09 24.50
N ILE A 178 -10.47 5.26 24.75
CA ILE A 178 -10.13 4.82 26.11
C ILE A 178 -9.73 6.02 26.98
N TYR A 179 -8.89 6.93 26.48
CA TYR A 179 -8.54 8.13 27.24
C TYR A 179 -9.73 9.05 27.50
N SER A 180 -10.72 9.10 26.60
CA SER A 180 -11.97 9.85 26.82
C SER A 180 -12.78 9.25 27.98
N VAL A 181 -12.84 7.93 28.10
CA VAL A 181 -13.45 7.24 29.25
C VAL A 181 -12.66 7.54 30.53
N VAL A 182 -11.33 7.51 30.48
CA VAL A 182 -10.46 7.87 31.62
C VAL A 182 -10.70 9.32 32.06
N LEU A 183 -10.76 10.28 31.13
CA LEU A 183 -11.06 11.68 31.42
C LEU A 183 -12.41 11.84 32.10
N PHE A 184 -13.43 11.15 31.59
CA PHE A 184 -14.74 11.14 32.21
C PHE A 184 -14.67 10.60 33.65
N MET A 185 -14.03 9.46 33.86
CA MET A 185 -13.86 8.86 35.19
C MET A 185 -13.14 9.80 36.16
N LEU A 186 -12.06 10.45 35.72
CA LEU A 186 -11.33 11.43 36.52
C LEU A 186 -12.19 12.66 36.85
N GLY A 187 -12.99 13.14 35.88
CA GLY A 187 -13.89 14.28 36.07
C GLY A 187 -14.97 14.02 37.11
N ILE A 188 -15.49 12.79 37.20
CA ILE A 188 -16.52 12.45 38.20
C ILE A 188 -15.95 12.13 39.58
N VAL A 189 -14.63 11.95 39.76
CA VAL A 189 -14.03 11.64 41.08
C VAL A 189 -14.44 12.67 42.14
N GLY A 190 -14.51 13.95 41.77
CA GLY A 190 -14.90 15.04 42.69
C GLY A 190 -16.36 14.99 43.17
N THR A 191 -17.23 14.24 42.49
CA THR A 191 -18.66 14.15 42.83
C THR A 191 -18.95 13.19 44.00
N PHE A 192 -18.03 12.27 44.29
CA PHE A 192 -18.22 11.28 45.34
C PHE A 192 -17.87 11.83 46.73
N LYS A 193 -18.86 11.83 47.64
CA LYS A 193 -18.69 12.31 49.03
C LYS A 193 -17.86 11.39 49.92
N ARG A 194 -17.79 10.09 49.59
CA ARG A 194 -17.06 9.08 50.37
C ARG A 194 -15.66 8.86 49.79
N LEU A 195 -14.64 9.08 50.60
CA LEU A 195 -13.22 8.85 50.27
C LEU A 195 -12.93 7.47 49.63
N PRO A 196 -13.48 6.34 50.13
CA PRO A 196 -13.28 5.05 49.48
C PRO A 196 -13.76 5.00 48.02
N ASN A 197 -14.93 5.59 47.73
CA ASN A 197 -15.49 5.60 46.38
C ASN A 197 -14.62 6.46 45.43
N ARG A 198 -14.14 7.63 45.90
CA ARG A 198 -13.19 8.46 45.15
C ARG A 198 -11.93 7.66 44.79
N THR A 199 -11.41 6.91 45.76
CA THR A 199 -10.19 6.11 45.61
C THR A 199 -10.39 4.98 44.60
N ILE A 200 -11.52 4.28 44.64
CA ILE A 200 -11.83 3.19 43.70
C ILE A 200 -11.90 3.71 42.26
N VAL A 201 -12.68 4.77 42.02
CA VAL A 201 -12.82 5.36 40.67
C VAL A 201 -11.48 5.86 40.15
N LEU A 202 -10.69 6.51 41.01
CA LEU A 202 -9.33 6.95 40.66
C LEU A 202 -8.43 5.77 40.30
N CYS A 203 -8.44 4.67 41.06
CA CYS A 203 -7.62 3.49 40.76
C CYS A 203 -8.00 2.88 39.39
N VAL A 204 -9.29 2.77 39.08
CA VAL A 204 -9.76 2.26 37.78
C VAL A 204 -9.35 3.21 36.65
N ALA A 205 -9.46 4.52 36.85
CA ALA A 205 -9.03 5.51 35.87
C ALA A 205 -7.52 5.43 35.60
N ILE A 206 -6.70 5.29 36.64
CA ILE A 206 -5.25 5.12 36.50
C ILE A 206 -4.92 3.80 35.78
N ALA A 207 -5.60 2.71 36.11
CA ALA A 207 -5.41 1.43 35.41
C ALA A 207 -5.75 1.54 33.92
N GLY A 208 -6.87 2.19 33.58
CA GLY A 208 -7.27 2.46 32.20
C GLY A 208 -6.28 3.36 31.46
N PHE A 209 -5.78 4.41 32.13
CA PHE A 209 -4.73 5.28 31.59
C PHE A 209 -3.47 4.49 31.25
N LEU A 210 -2.95 3.71 32.21
CA LEU A 210 -1.74 2.91 32.02
C LEU A 210 -1.91 1.89 30.90
N PHE A 211 -3.06 1.20 30.85
CA PHE A 211 -3.39 0.28 29.76
C PHE A 211 -3.36 0.96 28.39
N ALA A 212 -4.04 2.10 28.25
CA ALA A 212 -4.07 2.86 27.01
C ALA A 212 -2.69 3.36 26.61
N THR A 213 -1.90 3.87 27.55
CA THR A 213 -0.54 4.36 27.30
C THR A 213 0.39 3.23 26.87
N ILE A 214 0.35 2.08 27.56
CA ILE A 214 1.14 0.91 27.18
C ILE A 214 0.76 0.46 25.77
N TYR A 215 -0.53 0.30 25.49
CA TYR A 215 -1.00 -0.08 24.16
C TYR A 215 -0.58 0.93 23.10
N MET A 216 -0.73 2.23 23.35
CA MET A 216 -0.32 3.30 22.44
C MET A 216 1.17 3.25 22.07
N ILE A 217 2.05 2.92 23.01
CA ILE A 217 3.49 2.82 22.77
C ILE A 217 3.84 1.59 21.91
N THR A 218 2.97 0.58 21.85
CA THR A 218 3.17 -0.58 20.96
C THR A 218 2.77 -0.32 19.51
N ILE A 219 2.01 0.74 19.23
CA ILE A 219 1.57 1.08 17.87
C ILE A 219 2.69 1.84 17.15
N PRO A 220 3.07 1.45 15.91
CA PRO A 220 4.06 2.19 15.13
C PRO A 220 3.65 3.64 14.86
N LEU A 221 4.63 4.55 14.88
CA LEU A 221 4.43 5.91 14.41
C LEU A 221 4.26 5.95 12.88
N PRO A 222 3.62 7.00 12.32
CA PRO A 222 3.44 7.15 10.87
C PRO A 222 4.76 7.14 10.11
N THR A 223 4.76 6.57 8.91
CA THR A 223 5.93 6.54 8.03
C THR A 223 6.41 7.96 7.72
N GLY A 224 7.73 8.20 7.86
CA GLY A 224 8.31 9.54 7.65
C GLY A 224 8.07 10.53 8.79
N PHE A 225 7.53 10.08 9.94
CA PHE A 225 7.29 10.95 11.08
C PHE A 225 8.59 11.56 11.63
N ASN A 226 8.67 12.88 11.58
CA ASN A 226 9.69 13.67 12.26
C ASN A 226 9.01 14.85 12.95
N LEU A 227 9.08 14.92 14.27
CA LEU A 227 8.47 16.02 15.03
C LEU A 227 9.08 17.38 14.66
N LEU A 228 10.38 17.41 14.32
CA LEU A 228 11.13 18.64 14.04
C LEU A 228 10.84 19.21 12.65
N SER A 229 10.50 18.35 11.67
CA SER A 229 10.16 18.82 10.31
C SER A 229 8.91 19.70 10.32
N TYR A 230 7.99 19.49 11.26
CA TYR A 230 6.81 20.30 11.44
C TYR A 230 7.11 21.73 11.94
N PHE A 231 8.25 21.93 12.62
CA PHE A 231 8.71 23.24 13.07
C PHE A 231 9.68 23.90 12.07
N GLY A 232 9.80 23.36 10.85
CA GLY A 232 10.76 23.83 9.85
C GLY A 232 12.23 23.57 10.23
N MET A 233 12.46 22.69 11.20
CA MET A 233 13.79 22.22 11.60
C MET A 233 14.01 20.83 11.01
N ALA A 234 14.25 20.77 9.70
CA ALA A 234 14.70 19.57 9.01
C ALA A 234 15.89 19.92 8.11
#